data_AF-A0AAD3R5X2-F1
#
_entry.id   AF-A0AAD3R5X2-F1
#
_cell.length_a   1.000
_cell.length_b   1.000
_cell.length_c   1.000
_cell.angle_alpha   90.00
_cell.angle_beta   90.00
_cell.angle_gamma   90.00
#
_symmetry.space_group_name_H-M   'P 1'
#
loop_
_entity.id
_entity.type
_entity.pdbx_description
1 polymer ?
#
loop_
_entity_poly.entity_id
_entity_poly.type
_entity_poly.pdbx_seq_one_letter_code
_entity_poly.pdbx_strand_id
1 'polypeptide(L)'
;MVYKLFLFSKELERFKAFVKRKPAYDVVIDGLNVANTTADKRQSATLLTVVSELERQGLIVLVLGRKHMLHHSRSWERHNMNLIQQKAHCFFTDNISEDDPFLLYATLHSGNHCQFVSRDLMRDHKACLPDGATRRLFFKWQRGHQLVVDGHIAAGRRVRFQRILPYDTIVQTSADSWHIPYDDTEDRSTYEVPQQWLCLTQKHSTAQ
;
A
#
# COMPACT_ATOMS: atom_id res chain seq x y z
N MET A 1 16.79 21.18 -11.73
CA MET A 1 15.42 21.14 -11.14
C MET A 1 14.31 21.23 -12.20
N VAL A 2 14.33 22.22 -13.11
CA VAL A 2 13.25 22.45 -14.10
C VAL A 2 12.98 21.24 -15.02
N TYR A 3 14.02 20.60 -15.56
CA TYR A 3 13.86 19.42 -16.42
C TYR A 3 13.26 18.20 -15.69
N LYS A 4 13.63 17.97 -14.41
CA LYS A 4 13.10 16.86 -13.60
C LYS A 4 11.60 17.06 -13.32
N LEU A 5 11.19 18.30 -12.99
CA LEU A 5 9.78 18.65 -12.79
C LEU A 5 8.95 18.49 -14.07
N PHE A 6 9.49 18.92 -15.22
CA PHE A 6 8.80 18.83 -16.51
C PHE A 6 8.62 17.39 -17.00
N LEU A 7 9.65 16.54 -16.85
CA LEU A 7 9.56 15.12 -17.18
C LEU A 7 8.54 14.40 -16.29
N PHE A 8 8.55 14.68 -14.98
CA PHE A 8 7.58 14.15 -14.04
C PHE A 8 6.13 14.51 -14.41
N SER A 9 5.88 15.77 -14.80
CA SER A 9 4.54 16.20 -15.23
C SER A 9 4.05 15.43 -16.45
N LYS A 10 4.88 15.23 -17.49
CA LYS A 10 4.49 14.46 -18.67
C LYS A 10 4.24 12.99 -18.38
N GLU A 11 5.09 12.37 -17.55
CA GLU A 11 4.93 10.98 -17.17
C GLU A 11 3.64 10.77 -16.35
N LEU A 12 3.37 11.68 -15.42
CA LEU A 12 2.14 11.67 -14.64
C LEU A 12 0.90 11.79 -15.52
N GLU A 13 0.89 12.67 -16.53
CA GLU A 13 -0.26 12.77 -17.43
C GLU A 13 -0.47 11.51 -18.29
N ARG A 14 0.62 10.88 -18.76
CA ARG A 14 0.55 9.57 -19.44
C ARG A 14 -0.03 8.50 -18.51
N PHE A 15 0.36 8.52 -17.24
CA PHE A 15 -0.16 7.60 -16.24
C PHE A 15 -1.65 7.83 -15.96
N LYS A 16 -2.07 9.07 -15.75
CA LYS A 16 -3.50 9.40 -15.54
C LYS A 16 -4.34 8.92 -16.73
N ALA A 17 -3.85 9.14 -17.96
CA ALA A 17 -4.52 8.64 -19.16
C ALA A 17 -4.55 7.12 -19.23
N PHE A 18 -3.49 6.44 -18.78
CA PHE A 18 -3.44 4.98 -18.69
C PHE A 18 -4.49 4.44 -17.72
N VAL A 19 -4.57 4.97 -16.50
CA VAL A 19 -5.54 4.55 -15.47
C VAL A 19 -6.98 4.81 -15.92
N LYS A 20 -7.26 5.98 -16.52
CA LYS A 20 -8.62 6.34 -16.99
C LYS A 20 -9.17 5.45 -18.10
N ARG A 21 -8.31 4.76 -18.86
CA ARG A 21 -8.72 3.88 -19.97
C ARG A 21 -9.02 2.44 -19.53
N LYS A 22 -8.81 2.13 -18.26
CA LYS A 22 -8.91 0.78 -17.70
C LYS A 22 -10.07 0.70 -16.70
N PRO A 23 -10.60 -0.51 -16.42
CA PRO A 23 -11.51 -0.69 -15.29
C PRO A 23 -10.84 -0.26 -13.98
N ALA A 24 -11.66 0.02 -12.96
CA ALA A 24 -11.16 0.23 -11.61
C ALA A 24 -10.35 -0.99 -11.16
N TYR A 25 -9.24 -0.74 -10.49
CA TYR A 25 -8.38 -1.78 -9.96
C TYR A 25 -8.85 -2.19 -8.57
N ASP A 26 -8.77 -3.48 -8.27
CA ASP A 26 -8.97 -3.97 -6.90
C ASP A 26 -7.71 -3.77 -6.07
N VAL A 27 -6.53 -3.93 -6.68
CA VAL A 27 -5.24 -3.82 -5.99
C VAL A 27 -4.18 -3.12 -6.85
N VAL A 28 -3.50 -2.13 -6.28
CA VAL A 28 -2.30 -1.49 -6.87
C VAL A 28 -1.04 -1.93 -6.12
N ILE A 29 -0.05 -2.45 -6.82
CA ILE A 29 1.19 -2.98 -6.25
C ILE A 29 2.33 -2.00 -6.49
N ASP A 30 3.00 -1.60 -5.41
CA ASP A 30 4.33 -0.98 -5.47
C ASP A 30 5.37 -2.06 -5.78
N GLY A 31 5.62 -2.27 -7.07
CA GLY A 31 6.35 -3.43 -7.57
C GLY A 31 7.80 -3.48 -7.11
N LEU A 32 8.48 -2.34 -7.00
CA LEU A 32 9.87 -2.31 -6.53
C LEU A 32 9.95 -2.54 -5.01
N ASN A 33 9.05 -1.94 -4.24
CA ASN A 33 8.97 -2.16 -2.79
C ASN A 33 8.68 -3.64 -2.47
N VAL A 34 7.66 -4.21 -3.13
CA VAL A 34 7.27 -5.61 -2.95
C VAL A 34 8.39 -6.57 -3.38
N ALA A 35 9.06 -6.30 -4.50
CA ALA A 35 10.13 -7.17 -4.97
C ALA A 35 11.33 -7.22 -4.00
N ASN A 36 11.54 -6.16 -3.20
CA ASN A 36 12.62 -6.06 -2.22
C ASN A 36 12.22 -6.55 -0.81
N THR A 37 11.05 -7.17 -0.64
CA THR A 37 10.64 -7.69 0.69
C THR A 37 11.44 -8.90 1.16
N THR A 38 12.11 -9.59 0.23
CA THR A 38 12.97 -10.76 0.47
C THR A 38 14.43 -10.38 0.28
N ALA A 39 15.31 -10.82 1.18
CA ALA A 39 16.76 -10.55 1.10
C ALA A 39 17.45 -11.24 -0.11
N ASP A 40 16.79 -12.21 -0.73
CA ASP A 40 17.29 -12.90 -1.90
C ASP A 40 17.26 -11.99 -3.14
N LYS A 41 18.29 -12.11 -3.99
CA LYS A 41 18.40 -11.39 -5.28
C LYS A 41 17.44 -11.94 -6.36
N ARG A 42 16.21 -12.32 -5.97
CA ARG A 42 15.17 -12.90 -6.84
C ARG A 42 13.94 -12.01 -6.90
N GLN A 43 14.16 -10.69 -7.03
CA GLN A 43 13.12 -9.65 -7.03
C GLN A 43 11.92 -9.98 -7.95
N SER A 44 12.20 -10.35 -9.20
CA SER A 44 11.15 -10.68 -10.18
C SER A 44 10.32 -11.91 -9.79
N ALA A 45 10.90 -12.91 -9.13
CA ALA A 45 10.17 -14.08 -8.66
C ALA A 45 9.28 -13.75 -7.45
N THR A 46 9.77 -12.93 -6.53
CA THR A 46 8.99 -12.41 -5.38
C THR A 46 7.78 -11.63 -5.89
N LEU A 47 7.98 -10.70 -6.82
CA LEU A 47 6.89 -9.92 -7.42
C LEU A 47 5.89 -10.82 -8.16
N LEU A 48 6.37 -11.77 -8.97
CA LEU A 48 5.50 -12.71 -9.70
C LEU A 48 4.64 -13.54 -8.74
N THR A 49 5.20 -13.96 -7.60
CA THR A 49 4.46 -14.75 -6.60
C THR A 49 3.30 -13.94 -6.01
N VAL A 50 3.52 -12.67 -5.68
CA VAL A 50 2.47 -11.77 -5.18
C VAL A 50 1.40 -11.50 -6.24
N VAL A 51 1.82 -11.18 -7.47
CA VAL A 51 0.90 -10.92 -8.60
C VAL A 51 0.06 -12.16 -8.89
N SER A 52 0.67 -13.35 -8.92
CA SER A 52 -0.04 -14.60 -9.20
C SER A 52 -1.03 -14.96 -8.10
N GLU A 53 -0.72 -14.67 -6.84
CA GLU A 53 -1.66 -14.92 -5.74
C GLU A 53 -2.89 -14.01 -5.81
N LEU A 54 -2.71 -12.72 -6.14
CA LEU A 54 -3.82 -11.77 -6.30
C LEU A 54 -4.66 -12.07 -7.55
N GLU A 55 -4.02 -12.40 -8.67
CA GLU A 55 -4.73 -12.82 -9.90
C GLU A 55 -5.52 -14.12 -9.69
N ARG A 56 -4.97 -15.08 -8.93
CA ARG A 56 -5.68 -16.32 -8.54
C ARG A 56 -6.91 -16.05 -7.68
N GLN A 57 -6.97 -14.93 -6.97
CA GLN A 57 -8.15 -14.48 -6.22
C GLN A 57 -9.19 -13.77 -7.12
N GLY A 58 -8.90 -13.62 -8.42
CA GLY A 58 -9.78 -12.96 -9.38
C GLY A 58 -9.71 -11.43 -9.35
N LEU A 59 -8.69 -10.86 -8.72
CA LEU A 59 -8.55 -9.40 -8.54
C LEU A 59 -7.95 -8.74 -9.78
N ILE A 60 -8.44 -7.53 -10.11
CA ILE A 60 -7.89 -6.67 -11.16
C ILE A 60 -6.69 -5.92 -10.60
N VAL A 61 -5.49 -6.33 -11.03
CA VAL A 61 -4.22 -5.83 -10.48
C VAL A 61 -3.55 -4.80 -11.39
N LEU A 62 -3.04 -3.72 -10.79
CA LEU A 62 -2.05 -2.81 -11.38
C LEU A 62 -0.70 -2.97 -10.70
N VAL A 63 0.35 -3.25 -11.45
CA VAL A 63 1.74 -3.19 -10.98
C VAL A 63 2.37 -1.88 -11.41
N LEU A 64 2.81 -1.09 -10.43
CA LEU A 64 3.69 0.06 -10.66
C LEU A 64 5.13 -0.41 -10.53
N GLY A 65 5.92 -0.18 -11.56
CA GLY A 65 7.31 -0.57 -11.58
C GLY A 65 8.21 0.52 -12.13
N ARG A 66 9.50 0.22 -12.21
CA ARG A 66 10.53 1.07 -12.81
C ARG A 66 11.01 0.48 -14.13
N LYS A 67 11.40 1.33 -15.08
CA LYS A 67 11.91 0.87 -16.38
C LYS A 67 13.10 -0.08 -16.26
N HIS A 68 13.94 0.04 -15.23
CA HIS A 68 15.06 -0.91 -15.06
C HIS A 68 14.59 -2.36 -14.82
N MET A 69 13.36 -2.58 -14.32
CA MET A 69 12.79 -3.91 -14.12
C MET A 69 12.56 -4.64 -15.45
N LEU A 70 12.52 -3.93 -16.58
CA LEU A 70 12.38 -4.50 -17.92
C LEU A 70 13.71 -4.99 -18.50
N HIS A 71 14.84 -4.58 -17.91
CA HIS A 71 16.16 -5.01 -18.35
C HIS A 71 16.54 -6.33 -17.68
N HIS A 72 16.89 -7.32 -18.50
CA HIS A 72 17.24 -8.64 -17.98
C HIS A 72 18.47 -8.55 -17.07
N SER A 73 18.32 -9.09 -15.87
CA SER A 73 19.40 -9.26 -14.89
C SER A 73 19.10 -10.47 -14.01
N ARG A 74 20.03 -10.81 -13.11
CA ARG A 74 19.81 -11.86 -12.10
C ARG A 74 18.60 -11.58 -11.20
N SER A 75 18.33 -10.30 -10.94
CA SER A 75 17.20 -9.82 -10.14
C SER A 75 15.90 -9.77 -10.95
N TRP A 76 16.01 -9.35 -12.21
CA TRP A 76 14.88 -9.13 -13.12
C TRP A 76 14.93 -10.11 -14.29
N GLU A 77 14.42 -11.32 -14.06
CA GLU A 77 14.33 -12.35 -15.08
C GLU A 77 13.23 -12.00 -16.09
N ARG A 78 13.57 -12.03 -17.39
CA ARG A 78 12.65 -11.66 -18.47
C ARG A 78 11.40 -12.55 -18.47
N HIS A 79 11.57 -13.84 -18.18
CA HIS A 79 10.46 -14.78 -18.11
C HIS A 79 9.42 -14.36 -17.06
N ASN A 80 9.88 -14.05 -15.84
CA ASN A 80 8.99 -13.63 -14.75
C ASN A 80 8.27 -12.31 -15.08
N MET A 81 8.99 -11.33 -15.64
CA MET A 81 8.40 -10.05 -16.01
C MET A 81 7.37 -10.17 -17.15
N ASN A 82 7.56 -11.09 -18.09
CA ASN A 82 6.58 -11.39 -19.12
C ASN A 82 5.31 -12.01 -18.51
N LEU A 83 5.45 -12.95 -17.58
CA LEU A 83 4.30 -13.54 -16.88
C LEU A 83 3.53 -12.51 -16.05
N ILE A 84 4.24 -11.59 -15.37
CA ILE A 84 3.61 -10.49 -14.62
C ILE A 84 2.75 -9.63 -15.57
N GLN A 85 3.27 -9.25 -16.74
CA GLN A 85 2.53 -8.44 -17.72
C GLN A 85 1.34 -9.17 -18.36
N GLN A 86 1.33 -10.50 -18.35
CA GLN A 86 0.17 -11.29 -18.78
C GLN A 86 -0.92 -11.37 -17.72
N LYS A 87 -0.54 -11.29 -16.44
CA LYS A 87 -1.44 -11.44 -15.27
C LYS A 87 -1.98 -10.14 -14.71
N ALA A 88 -1.29 -9.02 -14.95
CA ALA A 88 -1.65 -7.73 -14.40
C ALA A 88 -1.41 -6.60 -15.41
N HIS A 89 -2.16 -5.51 -15.26
CA HIS A 89 -1.79 -4.26 -15.92
C HIS A 89 -0.48 -3.76 -15.30
N CYS A 90 0.45 -3.28 -16.13
CA CYS A 90 1.74 -2.77 -15.66
C CYS A 90 2.00 -1.37 -16.18
N PHE A 91 2.50 -0.49 -15.32
CA PHE A 91 3.01 0.82 -15.71
C PHE A 91 4.42 1.01 -15.14
N PHE A 92 5.39 1.27 -16.03
CA PHE A 92 6.80 1.40 -15.65
C PHE A 92 7.25 2.86 -15.75
N THR A 93 7.50 3.48 -14.61
CA THR A 93 8.01 4.85 -14.49
C THR A 93 9.51 4.93 -14.73
N ASP A 94 10.00 6.12 -15.05
CA ASP A 94 11.43 6.42 -15.07
C ASP A 94 12.06 6.17 -13.69
N ASN A 95 13.31 5.69 -13.67
CA ASN A 95 14.00 5.29 -12.43
C ASN A 95 14.26 6.43 -11.44
N ILE A 96 14.03 7.68 -11.87
CA ILE A 96 14.27 8.91 -11.08
C ILE A 96 12.97 9.54 -10.55
N SER A 97 11.81 9.00 -10.94
CA SER A 97 10.49 9.50 -10.53
C SER A 97 10.20 9.13 -9.07
N GLU A 98 9.33 9.86 -8.40
CA GLU A 98 8.81 9.44 -7.09
C GLU A 98 7.67 8.43 -7.31
N ASP A 99 7.63 7.32 -6.57
CA ASP A 99 6.65 6.24 -6.79
C ASP A 99 5.28 6.55 -6.15
N ASP A 100 5.29 7.14 -4.97
CA ASP A 100 4.12 7.39 -4.14
C ASP A 100 2.99 8.17 -4.86
N PRO A 101 3.24 9.24 -5.66
CA PRO A 101 2.17 9.93 -6.39
C PRO A 101 1.39 9.02 -7.35
N PHE A 102 2.06 8.07 -8.00
CA PHE A 102 1.43 7.14 -8.94
C PHE A 102 0.57 6.11 -8.19
N LEU A 103 1.13 5.58 -7.09
CA LEU A 103 0.45 4.63 -6.20
C LEU A 103 -0.83 5.24 -5.62
N LEU A 104 -0.69 6.39 -4.96
CA LEU A 104 -1.80 7.11 -4.34
C LEU A 104 -2.89 7.47 -5.35
N TYR A 105 -2.49 8.00 -6.52
CA TYR A 105 -3.46 8.37 -7.55
C TYR A 105 -4.25 7.16 -8.05
N ALA A 106 -3.59 6.06 -8.41
CA ALA A 106 -4.29 4.89 -8.96
C ALA A 106 -5.23 4.24 -7.95
N THR A 107 -4.81 4.14 -6.68
CA THR A 107 -5.66 3.55 -5.64
C THR A 107 -6.88 4.43 -5.36
N LEU A 108 -6.68 5.74 -5.14
CA LEU A 108 -7.79 6.67 -4.88
C LEU A 108 -8.74 6.79 -6.07
N HIS A 109 -8.21 6.83 -7.30
CA HIS A 109 -9.01 6.91 -8.52
C HIS A 109 -9.83 5.64 -8.77
N SER A 110 -9.34 4.47 -8.36
CA SER A 110 -10.07 3.20 -8.50
C SER A 110 -11.24 3.11 -7.52
N GLY A 111 -11.18 3.84 -6.40
CA GLY A 111 -12.27 4.01 -5.45
C GLY A 111 -12.04 3.28 -4.13
N ASN A 112 -13.02 3.36 -3.23
CA ASN A 112 -12.88 2.92 -1.83
C ASN A 112 -12.73 1.39 -1.64
N HIS A 113 -12.95 0.59 -2.67
CA HIS A 113 -12.68 -0.86 -2.61
C HIS A 113 -11.20 -1.17 -2.91
N CYS A 114 -10.50 -0.26 -3.57
CA CYS A 114 -9.15 -0.49 -4.07
C CYS A 114 -8.13 -0.45 -2.94
N GLN A 115 -7.35 -1.51 -2.82
CA GLN A 115 -6.25 -1.60 -1.87
C GLN A 115 -4.91 -1.40 -2.57
N PHE A 116 -3.84 -1.25 -1.80
CA PHE A 116 -2.50 -1.18 -2.35
C PHE A 116 -1.48 -1.98 -1.54
N VAL A 117 -0.50 -2.59 -2.22
CA VAL A 117 0.54 -3.40 -1.58
C VAL A 117 1.84 -2.61 -1.54
N SER A 118 2.28 -2.25 -0.34
CA SER A 118 3.60 -1.64 -0.09
C SER A 118 3.96 -1.76 1.39
N ARG A 119 5.26 -1.79 1.71
CA ARG A 119 5.82 -1.63 3.07
C ARG A 119 6.20 -0.18 3.38
N ASP A 120 6.10 0.73 2.41
CA ASP A 120 6.42 2.13 2.69
C ASP A 120 5.39 2.74 3.67
N LEU A 121 5.90 3.52 4.62
CA LEU A 121 5.09 4.28 5.55
C LEU A 121 4.61 5.60 4.94
N MET A 122 5.09 6.00 3.76
CA MET A 122 4.74 7.25 3.05
C MET A 122 5.01 8.51 3.89
N ARG A 123 6.14 8.51 4.61
CA ARG A 123 6.49 9.55 5.62
C ARG A 123 6.54 10.95 5.01
N ASP A 124 7.18 11.10 3.87
CA ASP A 124 7.38 12.40 3.22
C ASP A 124 6.06 12.96 2.69
N HIS A 125 5.18 12.09 2.17
CA HIS A 125 3.84 12.49 1.71
C HIS A 125 2.97 13.01 2.85
N LYS A 126 3.04 12.36 4.02
CA LYS A 126 2.31 12.77 5.23
C LYS A 126 2.77 14.14 5.73
N ALA A 127 4.07 14.42 5.65
CA ALA A 127 4.65 15.70 6.05
C ALA A 127 4.14 16.86 5.17
N CYS A 128 3.86 16.59 3.90
CA CYS A 128 3.35 17.58 2.94
C CYS A 128 1.83 17.83 3.02
N LEU A 129 1.08 17.12 3.88
CA LEU A 129 -0.37 17.34 4.01
C LEU A 129 -0.67 18.66 4.77
N PRO A 130 -1.61 19.48 4.27
CA PRO A 130 -1.74 20.88 4.65
C PRO A 130 -2.25 21.10 6.08
N ASP A 131 -3.05 20.18 6.61
CA ASP A 131 -3.70 20.33 7.91
C ASP A 131 -3.88 18.99 8.64
N GLY A 132 -4.16 19.08 9.95
CA GLY A 132 -4.31 17.92 10.81
C GLY A 132 -5.54 17.06 10.50
N ALA A 133 -6.63 17.62 9.98
CA ALA A 133 -7.81 16.85 9.61
C ALA A 133 -7.57 16.01 8.36
N THR A 134 -6.97 16.60 7.31
CA THR A 134 -6.55 15.88 6.11
C THR A 134 -5.55 14.77 6.45
N ARG A 135 -4.60 15.06 7.34
CA ARG A 135 -3.62 14.05 7.80
C ARG A 135 -4.30 12.88 8.52
N ARG A 136 -5.29 13.13 9.39
CA ARG A 136 -6.09 12.08 10.04
C ARG A 136 -6.86 11.21 9.03
N LEU A 137 -7.49 11.84 8.03
CA LEU A 137 -8.20 11.10 6.97
C LEU A 137 -7.24 10.21 6.17
N PHE A 138 -6.05 10.72 5.85
CA PHE A 138 -5.03 9.93 5.16
C PHE A 138 -4.58 8.73 5.99
N PHE A 139 -4.34 8.88 7.29
CA PHE A 139 -3.98 7.73 8.15
C PHE A 139 -5.08 6.69 8.25
N LYS A 140 -6.33 7.13 8.36
CA LYS A 140 -7.48 6.23 8.35
C LYS A 140 -7.55 5.47 7.03
N TRP A 141 -7.44 6.19 5.91
CA TRP A 141 -7.42 5.58 4.57
C TRP A 141 -6.26 4.59 4.43
N GLN A 142 -5.02 4.99 4.73
CA GLN A 142 -3.85 4.13 4.63
C GLN A 142 -4.02 2.83 5.41
N ARG A 143 -4.44 2.89 6.68
CA ARG A 143 -4.65 1.68 7.51
C ARG A 143 -5.73 0.75 6.98
N GLY A 144 -6.75 1.30 6.32
CA GLY A 144 -7.84 0.54 5.73
C GLY A 144 -7.55 -0.02 4.33
N HIS A 145 -6.51 0.46 3.65
CA HIS A 145 -6.27 0.16 2.23
C HIS A 145 -4.85 -0.37 1.95
N GLN A 146 -3.89 -0.22 2.88
CA GLN A 146 -2.53 -0.73 2.72
C GLN A 146 -2.45 -2.20 3.13
N LEU A 147 -2.13 -3.06 2.16
CA LEU A 147 -1.76 -4.44 2.35
C LEU A 147 -0.25 -4.58 2.51
N VAL A 148 0.17 -5.25 3.57
CA VAL A 148 1.57 -5.58 3.82
C VAL A 148 1.76 -7.08 3.68
N VAL A 149 2.71 -7.52 2.86
CA VAL A 149 3.07 -8.94 2.76
C VAL A 149 3.59 -9.43 4.11
N ASP A 150 2.93 -10.46 4.64
CA ASP A 150 3.24 -11.10 5.92
C ASP A 150 4.20 -12.29 5.74
N GLY A 151 5.22 -12.35 6.59
CA GLY A 151 6.24 -13.40 6.57
C GLY A 151 7.11 -13.44 5.31
N HIS A 152 7.68 -14.62 5.04
CA HIS A 152 8.56 -14.87 3.90
C HIS A 152 7.77 -15.43 2.71
N ILE A 153 8.00 -14.84 1.53
CA ILE A 153 7.43 -15.31 0.27
C ILE A 153 8.26 -16.51 -0.23
N ALA A 154 7.67 -17.70 -0.22
CA ALA A 154 8.29 -18.90 -0.77
C ALA A 154 7.47 -19.44 -1.96
N ALA A 155 8.17 -19.95 -2.97
CA ALA A 155 7.54 -20.57 -4.14
C ALA A 155 6.59 -21.71 -3.72
N GLY A 156 5.39 -21.72 -4.29
CA GLY A 156 4.37 -22.74 -4.01
C GLY A 156 3.59 -22.55 -2.70
N ARG A 157 3.93 -21.55 -1.87
CA ARG A 157 3.11 -21.16 -0.71
C ARG A 157 2.20 -19.99 -1.08
N ARG A 158 0.99 -19.96 -0.49
CA ARG A 158 0.10 -18.81 -0.60
C ARG A 158 0.75 -17.59 0.05
N VAL A 159 0.69 -16.45 -0.64
CA VAL A 159 1.08 -15.17 -0.05
C VAL A 159 0.01 -14.78 0.97
N ARG A 160 0.45 -14.40 2.17
CA ARG A 160 -0.40 -13.85 3.21
C ARG A 160 -0.16 -12.36 3.30
N PHE A 161 -1.22 -11.63 3.60
CA PHE A 161 -1.16 -10.20 3.88
C PHE A 161 -1.54 -9.96 5.33
N GLN A 162 -0.96 -8.94 5.94
CA GLN A 162 -1.38 -8.48 7.25
C GLN A 162 -2.86 -8.13 7.22
N ARG A 163 -3.56 -8.52 8.29
CA ARG A 163 -5.00 -8.29 8.40
C ARG A 163 -5.28 -6.81 8.59
N ILE A 164 -6.12 -6.25 7.73
CA ILE A 164 -6.72 -4.93 7.94
C ILE A 164 -7.79 -5.06 9.03
N LEU A 165 -7.70 -4.21 10.05
CA LEU A 165 -8.67 -4.20 11.14
C LEU A 165 -9.99 -3.58 10.66
N PRO A 166 -11.16 -4.15 11.04
CA PRO A 166 -12.45 -3.61 10.64
C PRO A 166 -12.85 -2.35 11.43
N TYR A 167 -11.99 -1.90 12.34
CA TYR A 167 -12.19 -0.73 13.20
C TYR A 167 -10.99 0.20 13.13
N ASP A 168 -11.23 1.47 13.48
CA ASP A 168 -10.22 2.51 13.48
C ASP A 168 -9.54 2.59 14.85
N THR A 169 -8.22 2.44 14.91
CA THR A 169 -7.44 2.56 16.15
C THR A 169 -7.15 4.03 16.46
N ILE A 170 -8.18 4.73 16.93
CA ILE A 170 -8.15 6.09 17.45
C ILE A 170 -8.89 6.11 18.79
N VAL A 171 -8.85 7.23 19.50
CA VAL A 171 -9.75 7.42 20.65
C VAL A 171 -11.20 7.33 20.16
N GLN A 172 -11.98 6.41 20.74
CA GLN A 172 -13.39 6.21 20.43
C GLN A 172 -14.24 6.43 21.69
N THR A 173 -15.40 7.06 21.52
CA THR A 173 -16.31 7.38 22.63
C THR A 173 -17.72 6.92 22.30
N SER A 174 -18.38 6.26 23.24
CA SER A 174 -19.84 6.05 23.26
C SER A 174 -20.48 6.97 24.31
N ALA A 175 -21.79 6.82 24.53
CA ALA A 175 -22.51 7.58 25.57
C ALA A 175 -21.95 7.31 26.98
N ASP A 176 -21.48 6.10 27.23
CA ASP A 176 -21.12 5.54 28.54
C ASP A 176 -19.68 5.00 28.60
N SER A 177 -18.92 5.11 27.51
CA SER A 177 -17.58 4.52 27.45
C SER A 177 -16.57 5.32 26.63
N TRP A 178 -15.29 5.14 26.99
CA TRP A 178 -14.14 5.63 26.26
C TRP A 178 -13.20 4.46 25.98
N HIS A 179 -12.71 4.39 24.75
CA HIS A 179 -11.71 3.43 24.30
C HIS A 179 -10.50 4.20 23.81
N ILE A 180 -9.39 4.09 24.54
CA ILE A 180 -8.17 4.84 24.27
C ILE A 180 -7.09 3.84 23.87
N PRO A 181 -6.65 3.83 22.60
CA PRO A 181 -5.55 2.98 22.19
C PRO A 181 -4.25 3.52 22.78
N TYR A 182 -3.42 2.63 23.34
CA TYR A 182 -2.15 2.99 23.98
C TYR A 182 -1.09 1.91 23.71
N ASP A 183 0.18 2.26 23.94
CA ASP A 183 1.29 1.31 23.94
C ASP A 183 2.17 1.59 25.17
N ASP A 184 2.80 0.54 25.70
CA ASP A 184 3.73 0.61 26.83
C ASP A 184 5.18 0.98 26.42
N THR A 185 5.41 1.42 25.18
CA THR A 185 6.74 1.71 24.63
C THR A 185 6.95 3.20 24.38
N GLU A 186 8.10 3.73 24.81
CA GLU A 186 8.43 5.16 24.71
C GLU A 186 8.67 5.65 23.28
N ASP A 187 8.99 4.74 22.35
CA ASP A 187 9.70 5.09 21.11
C ASP A 187 8.91 4.78 19.83
N ARG A 188 7.61 5.11 19.85
CA ARG A 188 6.76 4.81 18.72
C ARG A 188 6.77 5.90 17.66
N SER A 189 6.99 5.50 16.40
CA SER A 189 6.62 6.35 15.29
C SER A 189 5.09 6.56 15.25
N THR A 190 4.62 7.81 15.12
CA THR A 190 3.18 8.18 15.08
C THR A 190 2.33 7.47 14.01
N TYR A 191 2.95 6.62 13.20
CA TYR A 191 2.38 5.94 12.05
C TYR A 191 2.11 4.45 12.30
N GLU A 192 2.66 3.89 13.37
CA GLU A 192 2.35 2.54 13.80
C GLU A 192 1.05 2.53 14.64
N VAL A 193 0.31 1.41 14.63
CA VAL A 193 -1.05 1.29 15.18
C VAL A 193 -1.10 0.58 16.54
N PRO A 194 -1.64 1.19 17.63
CA PRO A 194 -1.49 0.61 18.96
C PRO A 194 -2.19 -0.73 19.07
N GLN A 195 -1.62 -1.64 19.84
CA GLN A 195 -2.20 -2.99 20.00
C GLN A 195 -2.98 -3.14 21.31
N GLN A 196 -2.76 -2.25 22.28
CA GLN A 196 -3.46 -2.25 23.57
C GLN A 196 -4.53 -1.16 23.61
N TRP A 197 -5.57 -1.40 24.42
CA TRP A 197 -6.70 -0.51 24.60
C TRP A 197 -7.03 -0.34 26.07
N LEU A 198 -7.16 0.91 26.50
CA LEU A 198 -7.74 1.26 27.79
C LEU A 198 -9.24 1.48 27.59
N CYS A 199 -10.05 0.69 28.27
CA CYS A 199 -11.50 0.80 28.23
C CYS A 199 -12.02 1.37 29.54
N LEU A 200 -12.69 2.52 29.46
CA LEU A 200 -13.35 3.17 30.60
C LEU A 200 -14.86 3.07 30.37
N THR A 201 -15.60 2.51 31.33
CA THR A 201 -17.06 2.38 31.25
C THR A 201 -17.71 2.93 32.51
N GLN A 202 -18.79 3.70 32.35
CA GLN A 202 -19.59 4.16 33.47
C GLN A 202 -20.47 3.01 33.98
N LYS A 203 -20.29 2.61 35.25
CA LYS A 203 -21.22 1.65 35.86
C LYS A 203 -22.53 2.36 36.16
N HIS A 204 -23.62 1.90 35.55
CA HIS A 204 -24.97 2.23 36.01
C HIS A 204 -25.30 1.38 37.22
N SER A 205 -25.39 2.02 38.39
CA SER A 205 -25.97 1.39 39.58
C SER A 205 -27.46 1.17 39.33
N THR A 206 -27.89 -0.07 39.08
CA THR A 206 -29.31 -0.43 39.23
C THR A 206 -29.65 -0.27 40.70
N ALA A 207 -30.46 0.74 41.04
CA ALA A 207 -31.10 0.83 42.33
C ALA A 207 -32.02 -0.40 42.48
N GLN A 208 -31.75 -1.22 43.49
CA GLN A 208 -32.66 -2.27 43.98
C GLN A 208 -33.74 -1.63 44.84
#